data_AF-A0A8B3NEA5-F1
#
_entry.id   AF-A0A8B3NEA5-F1
#
_cell.length_a   1.000
_cell.length_b   1.000
_cell.length_c   1.000
_cell.angle_alpha   90.00
_cell.angle_beta   90.00
_cell.angle_gamma   90.00
#
_symmetry.space_group_name_H-M   'P 1'
#
loop_
_entity.id
_entity.type
_entity.pdbx_description
1 polymer ?
#
loop_
_entity_poly.entity_id
_entity_poly.type
_entity_poly.pdbx_seq_one_letter_code
_entity_poly.pdbx_strand_id
1 'polypeptide(L)' 'QPEFNNFVDSFKKTQDHAALAFTPRVGFGEAMNAWAVAMQKMVNGDDVETTLRALAEEIRTGL' A
#
# COMPACT_ATOMS: atom_id res chain seq x y z
N GLN A 1 34.06 25.53 8.04
CA GLN A 1 33.75 24.09 8.19
C GLN A 1 32.69 23.75 7.15
N PRO A 2 32.76 22.63 6.41
CA PRO A 2 31.77 22.36 5.38
C PRO A 2 30.43 21.96 6.01
N GLU A 3 29.34 22.58 5.57
CA GLU A 3 27.98 22.52 6.12
C GLU A 3 27.27 21.16 6.00
N PHE A 4 27.88 20.15 5.36
CA PHE A 4 27.20 18.93 4.93
C PHE A 4 27.82 17.61 5.43
N ASN A 5 28.46 17.62 6.61
CA ASN A 5 29.11 16.41 7.16
C ASN A 5 28.16 15.22 7.38
N ASN A 6 26.84 15.43 7.41
CA ASN A 6 25.88 14.42 7.85
C ASN A 6 24.89 14.00 6.75
N PHE A 7 25.06 14.50 5.51
CA PHE A 7 24.11 14.23 4.42
C PHE A 7 24.02 12.74 4.10
N VAL A 8 25.19 12.09 3.96
CA VAL A 8 25.26 10.67 3.59
C VAL A 8 24.62 9.78 4.65
N ASP A 9 24.86 10.06 5.94
CA ASP A 9 24.29 9.28 7.04
C ASP A 9 22.78 9.50 7.16
N SER A 10 22.32 10.75 6.99
CA SER A 10 20.89 11.08 6.97
C SER A 10 20.16 10.42 5.80
N PHE A 11 20.80 10.39 4.63
CA PHE A 11 20.28 9.73 3.44
C PHE A 11 20.14 8.22 3.65
N LYS A 12 21.21 7.55 4.12
CA LYS A 12 21.20 6.10 4.38
C LYS A 12 20.14 5.71 5.41
N LYS A 13 20.06 6.44 6.52
CA LYS A 13 19.04 6.21 7.55
C LYS A 13 17.61 6.34 7.01
N THR A 14 17.38 7.34 6.16
CA THR A 14 16.07 7.54 5.52
C THR A 14 15.75 6.42 4.54
N GLN A 15 16.74 5.97 3.76
CA GLN A 15 16.60 4.85 2.84
C GLN A 15 16.26 3.55 3.58
N ASP A 16 16.95 3.24 4.69
CA ASP A 16 16.69 2.04 5.49
C ASP A 16 15.28 2.06 6.10
N HIS A 17 14.82 3.21 6.60
CA HIS A 17 13.45 3.36 7.09
C HIS A 17 12.41 3.22 5.96
N ALA A 18 12.72 3.70 4.76
CA ALA A 18 11.84 3.61 3.60
C ALA A 18 11.84 2.22 2.94
N ALA A 19 12.87 1.40 3.14
CA ALA A 19 12.98 0.07 2.53
C ALA A 19 11.78 -0.85 2.86
N LEU A 20 11.19 -0.71 4.05
CA LEU A 20 9.96 -1.39 4.45
C LEU A 20 8.72 -0.97 3.63
N ALA A 21 8.68 0.27 3.15
CA ALA A 21 7.60 0.77 2.30
C ALA A 21 7.72 0.30 0.83
N PHE A 22 8.94 -0.02 0.38
CA PHE A 22 9.22 -0.44 -1.00
C PHE A 22 9.48 -1.93 -1.17
N THR A 23 9.37 -2.74 -0.11
CA THR A 23 9.42 -4.20 -0.28
C THR A 23 8.17 -4.62 -1.06
N PRO A 24 8.30 -5.12 -2.31
CA PRO A 24 7.14 -5.57 -3.08
C PRO A 24 6.51 -6.73 -2.31
N ARG A 25 5.32 -6.52 -1.78
CA ARG A 25 4.55 -7.64 -1.23
C ARG A 25 3.97 -8.40 -2.41
N VAL A 26 4.23 -9.70 -2.48
CA VAL A 26 3.56 -10.60 -3.42
C VAL A 26 2.05 -10.40 -3.23
N GLY A 27 1.32 -10.14 -4.32
CA GLY A 27 -0.11 -9.84 -4.28
C GLY A 27 -0.50 -8.37 -4.06
N PHE A 28 0.46 -7.44 -3.88
CA PHE A 28 0.12 -6.03 -3.63
C PHE A 28 -0.57 -5.36 -4.82
N GLY A 29 -0.12 -5.66 -6.05
CA GLY A 29 -0.75 -5.11 -7.26
C GLY A 29 -2.18 -5.61 -7.43
N GLU A 30 -2.40 -6.89 -7.16
CA GLU A 30 -3.69 -7.56 -7.17
C GLU A 30 -4.63 -6.96 -6.11
N ALA A 31 -4.16 -6.80 -4.88
CA ALA A 31 -4.91 -6.18 -3.79
C ALA A 31 -5.31 -4.72 -4.11
N MET A 32 -4.41 -3.95 -4.72
CA MET A 32 -4.71 -2.57 -5.14
C MET A 32 -5.73 -2.51 -6.28
N ASN A 33 -5.69 -3.47 -7.21
CA ASN A 33 -6.69 -3.60 -8.26
C ASN A 33 -8.06 -3.99 -7.69
N ALA A 34 -8.11 -4.97 -6.79
CA ALA A 34 -9.33 -5.39 -6.10
C ALA A 34 -9.95 -4.23 -5.30
N TRP A 35 -9.10 -3.46 -4.60
CA TRP A 35 -9.51 -2.24 -3.92
C TRP A 35 -10.14 -1.22 -4.88
N ALA A 36 -9.50 -0.94 -6.02
CA ALA A 36 -10.02 0.01 -7.00
C ALA A 36 -11.38 -0.44 -7.58
N VAL A 37 -11.55 -1.73 -7.86
CA VAL A 37 -12.83 -2.30 -8.31
C VAL A 37 -13.91 -2.16 -7.25
N ALA A 38 -13.60 -2.47 -5.98
CA ALA A 38 -14.53 -2.31 -4.86
C ALA A 38 -14.96 -0.84 -4.67
N MET A 39 -14.03 0.11 -4.79
CA MET A 39 -14.37 1.54 -4.76
C MET A 39 -15.35 1.91 -5.88
N GLN A 40 -15.10 1.43 -7.11
CA GLN A 40 -15.98 1.73 -8.24
C GLN A 40 -17.40 1.16 -8.06
N LYS A 41 -17.52 -0.04 -7.51
CA LYS A 41 -18.82 -0.66 -7.19
C LYS A 41 -19.62 0.19 -6.21
N MET A 42 -18.99 0.65 -5.13
CA MET A 42 -19.64 1.53 -4.15
C MET A 42 -20.04 2.88 -4.75
N VAL A 43 -19.18 3.48 -5.58
CA VAL A 43 -19.53 4.71 -6.34
C VAL A 43 -20.73 4.48 -7.26
N ASN A 44 -20.88 3.28 -7.81
CA ASN A 44 -22.00 2.90 -8.66
C ASN A 44 -23.28 2.52 -7.88
N GLY A 45 -23.25 2.56 -6.54
CA GLY A 45 -24.42 2.35 -5.69
C GLY A 45 -24.51 0.98 -5.01
N ASP A 46 -23.48 0.13 -5.13
CA ASP A 46 -23.44 -1.12 -4.36
C ASP A 46 -23.34 -0.83 -2.85
N ASP A 47 -23.90 -1.73 -2.03
CA ASP A 47 -23.85 -1.63 -0.59
C ASP A 47 -22.40 -1.61 -0.08
N VAL A 48 -22.07 -0.59 0.69
CA VAL A 48 -20.71 -0.32 1.17
C VAL A 48 -20.22 -1.41 2.10
N GLU A 49 -21.03 -1.82 3.06
CA GLU A 49 -20.61 -2.80 4.06
C GLU A 49 -20.36 -4.17 3.43
N THR A 50 -21.29 -4.63 2.58
CA THR A 50 -21.18 -5.91 1.87
C THR A 50 -19.96 -5.91 0.95
N THR A 51 -19.74 -4.81 0.20
CA THR A 51 -18.62 -4.70 -0.73
C THR A 51 -17.27 -4.71 0.00
N LEU A 52 -17.15 -3.98 1.11
CA LEU A 52 -15.92 -3.99 1.91
C LEU A 52 -15.68 -5.32 2.61
N ARG A 53 -16.73 -6.01 3.08
CA ARG A 53 -16.60 -7.37 3.66
C ARG A 53 -16.11 -8.37 2.61
N ALA A 54 -16.63 -8.31 1.39
CA ALA A 54 -16.18 -9.16 0.29
C ALA A 54 -14.71 -8.90 -0.06
N LEU A 55 -14.31 -7.63 -0.20
CA LEU A 55 -12.91 -7.25 -0.44
C LEU A 55 -11.98 -7.75 0.67
N ALA A 56 -12.38 -7.60 1.94
CA ALA A 56 -11.56 -8.06 3.06
C ALA A 56 -11.35 -9.58 3.06
N GLU A 57 -12.36 -10.34 2.63
CA GLU A 57 -12.27 -11.80 2.54
C GLU A 57 -11.43 -12.25 1.33
N GLU A 58 -11.55 -11.56 0.18
CA GLU A 58 -10.63 -11.73 -0.95
C GLU A 58 -9.17 -11.51 -0.49
N ILE A 59 -8.88 -10.40 0.19
CA ILE A 59 -7.50 -10.08 0.65
C ILE A 59 -7.00 -11.13 1.65
N ARG A 60 -7.86 -11.59 2.58
CA ARG A 60 -7.49 -12.61 3.57
C ARG A 60 -7.18 -13.95 2.90
N THR A 61 -7.90 -14.32 1.85
CA THR A 61 -7.67 -15.57 1.10
C THR A 61 -6.52 -15.47 0.11
N GLY A 62 -5.93 -14.27 -0.03
CA GLY A 62 -4.70 -14.02 -0.78
C GLY A 62 -4.86 -13.09 -1.99
N LEU A 63 -5.86 -12.19 -1.96
CA LEU A 63 -6.25 -11.32 -3.08
C LEU A 63 -6.57 -9.88 -2.66
#